data_AF-A0A2H1V997-F1
#
_entry.id   AF-A0A2H1V997-F1
#
_cell.length_a   1.000
_cell.length_b   1.000
_cell.length_c   1.000
_cell.angle_alpha   90.00
_cell.angle_beta   90.00
_cell.angle_gamma   90.00
#
_symmetry.space_group_name_H-M   'P 1'
#
loop_
_entity.id
_entity.type
_entity.pdbx_description
1 polymer ?
#
loop_
_entity_poly.entity_id
_entity_poly.type
_entity_poly.pdbx_seq_one_letter_code
_entity_poly.pdbx_strand_id
1 'polypeptide(L)'
;MSRSRNGWAEKNYLKEENIALRLIKQHSDIEEPESSPASPEEPSTGNTGTTGRAYFDETGYVNGGARDSDPYVRNRFNQAASDHLPSNRPVPDTRNAM
;
A
#
# COMPACT_ATOMS: atom_id res chain seq x y z
N MET A 1 -46.70 -22.63 -36.48
CA MET A 1 -46.18 -21.95 -35.27
C MET A 1 -44.75 -22.37 -35.02
N SER A 2 -43.79 -21.45 -34.97
CA SER A 2 -42.67 -21.52 -34.00
C SER A 2 -41.73 -20.32 -34.15
N ARG A 3 -41.32 -19.78 -33.00
CA ARG A 3 -40.61 -18.51 -32.79
C ARG A 3 -39.10 -18.66 -33.01
N SER A 4 -38.42 -17.63 -33.50
CA SER A 4 -37.03 -17.36 -33.10
C SER A 4 -36.73 -15.87 -33.34
N ARG A 5 -36.84 -15.04 -32.30
CA ARG A 5 -35.81 -14.67 -31.31
C ARG A 5 -34.67 -13.85 -31.93
N ASN A 6 -34.83 -12.54 -31.73
CA ASN A 6 -33.83 -11.56 -31.33
C ASN A 6 -32.69 -11.27 -32.31
N GLY A 7 -32.86 -10.18 -33.06
CA GLY A 7 -31.76 -9.41 -33.62
C GLY A 7 -30.89 -8.86 -32.50
N TRP A 8 -29.67 -9.37 -32.41
CA TRP A 8 -28.60 -8.73 -31.67
C TRP A 8 -27.61 -8.22 -32.70
N ALA A 9 -27.51 -6.89 -32.74
CA ALA A 9 -26.54 -6.16 -33.50
C ALA A 9 -25.13 -6.69 -33.19
N GLU A 10 -24.43 -7.11 -34.24
CA GLU A 10 -22.97 -7.12 -34.27
C GLU A 10 -22.50 -5.67 -34.10
N LYS A 11 -22.41 -5.23 -32.85
CA LYS A 11 -21.67 -4.03 -32.51
C LYS A 11 -20.20 -4.43 -32.52
N ASN A 12 -19.49 -3.96 -33.53
CA ASN A 12 -18.04 -3.88 -33.60
C ASN A 12 -17.46 -3.49 -32.24
N TYR A 13 -17.08 -4.50 -31.45
CA TYR A 13 -16.25 -4.32 -30.28
C TYR A 13 -14.83 -4.17 -30.80
N LEU A 14 -14.51 -2.98 -31.31
CA LEU A 14 -13.13 -2.53 -31.42
C LEU A 14 -12.59 -2.59 -29.99
N LYS A 15 -11.89 -3.70 -29.71
CA LYS A 15 -11.20 -3.97 -28.46
C LYS A 15 -10.23 -2.82 -28.25
N GLU A 16 -10.63 -1.81 -27.50
CA GLU A 16 -9.68 -0.97 -26.77
C GLU A 16 -8.92 -1.94 -25.88
N GLU A 17 -7.75 -2.35 -26.38
CA GLU A 17 -6.85 -3.21 -25.66
C GLU A 17 -6.55 -2.52 -24.32
N ASN A 18 -6.96 -3.15 -23.22
CA ASN A 18 -6.76 -2.57 -21.90
C ASN A 18 -5.26 -2.35 -21.70
N ILE A 19 -4.85 -1.09 -21.56
CA ILE A 19 -3.44 -0.68 -21.49
C ILE A 19 -2.67 -1.50 -20.44
N ALA A 20 -3.36 -1.91 -19.36
CA ALA A 20 -2.78 -2.78 -18.34
C ALA A 20 -2.34 -4.15 -18.89
N LEU A 21 -3.14 -4.78 -19.77
CA LEU A 21 -2.80 -6.08 -20.37
C LEU A 21 -1.60 -5.97 -21.31
N ARG A 22 -1.48 -4.85 -22.03
CA ARG A 22 -0.32 -4.58 -22.90
C ARG A 22 0.96 -4.40 -22.08
N LEU A 23 0.88 -3.67 -20.97
CA LEU A 23 2.01 -3.45 -20.05
C LEU A 23 2.48 -4.77 -19.40
N ILE A 24 1.56 -5.62 -18.93
CA ILE A 24 1.91 -6.94 -18.37
C ILE A 24 2.63 -7.81 -19.41
N LYS A 25 2.14 -7.82 -20.65
CA LYS A 25 2.73 -8.62 -21.72
C LYS A 25 4.11 -8.12 -22.19
N GLN A 26 4.37 -6.82 -22.10
CA GLN A 26 5.69 -6.24 -22.38
C GLN A 26 6.71 -6.45 -21.25
N HIS A 27 6.25 -6.69 -20.02
CA HIS A 27 7.08 -6.82 -18.83
C HIS A 27 6.97 -8.20 -18.16
N SER A 28 6.77 -9.28 -18.94
CA SER A 28 6.66 -10.64 -18.40
C SER A 28 7.94 -11.16 -17.74
N ASP A 29 9.07 -10.49 -17.97
CA ASP A 29 10.39 -10.89 -17.51
C ASP A 29 10.93 -9.95 -16.42
N ILE A 30 10.06 -9.33 -15.62
CA ILE A 30 10.49 -8.82 -14.31
C ILE A 30 10.75 -10.05 -13.45
N GLU A 31 12.04 -10.41 -13.37
CA GLU A 31 12.57 -11.29 -12.33
C GLU A 31 11.96 -10.84 -11.01
N GLU A 32 11.36 -11.78 -10.27
CA GLU A 32 10.96 -11.52 -8.89
C GLU A 32 12.16 -10.87 -8.21
N PRO A 33 12.01 -9.68 -7.59
CA PRO A 33 13.07 -9.22 -6.73
C PRO A 33 13.14 -10.24 -5.59
N GLU A 34 14.14 -11.12 -5.65
CA GLU A 34 14.78 -11.77 -4.51
C GLU A 34 15.26 -10.65 -3.58
N SER A 35 14.31 -10.03 -2.91
CA SER A 35 14.50 -8.93 -1.97
C SER A 35 13.55 -9.16 -0.82
N SER A 36 13.70 -10.32 -0.17
CA SER A 36 13.84 -10.23 1.27
C SER A 36 15.04 -9.31 1.49
N PRO A 37 14.89 -8.10 2.07
CA PRO A 37 16.07 -7.33 2.42
C PRO A 37 16.87 -8.24 3.34
N ALA A 38 18.07 -8.63 2.91
CA ALA A 38 19.06 -9.14 3.82
C ALA A 38 19.20 -8.05 4.88
N SER A 39 18.61 -8.30 6.06
CA SER A 39 18.89 -7.50 7.24
C SER A 39 20.40 -7.43 7.33
N PRO A 40 21.03 -6.24 7.35
CA PRO A 40 22.37 -6.18 7.85
C PRO A 40 22.30 -6.79 9.25
N GLU A 41 23.08 -7.85 9.45
CA GLU A 41 23.31 -8.46 10.74
C GLU A 41 24.02 -7.40 11.61
N GLU A 42 23.26 -6.44 12.11
CA GLU A 42 23.68 -5.63 13.24
C GLU A 42 23.86 -6.62 14.39
N PRO A 43 25.07 -6.68 15.00
CA PRO A 43 25.32 -7.64 16.06
C PRO A 43 24.24 -7.47 17.11
N SER A 44 23.52 -8.57 17.34
CA SER A 44 22.63 -8.75 18.48
C SER A 44 23.40 -8.40 19.75
N THR A 45 23.31 -7.14 20.16
CA THR A 45 23.44 -6.79 21.57
C THR A 45 22.04 -6.91 22.12
N GLY A 46 21.65 -8.16 22.34
CA GLY A 46 20.53 -8.50 23.19
C GLY A 46 20.79 -7.87 24.55
N ASN A 47 20.06 -6.81 24.87
CA ASN A 47 19.82 -6.45 26.25
C ASN A 47 18.36 -6.06 26.42
N THR A 48 17.62 -7.04 26.94
CA THR A 48 16.47 -6.90 27.82
C THR A 48 16.45 -5.56 28.56
N GLY A 49 15.30 -4.88 28.52
CA GLY A 49 14.82 -3.98 29.57
C GLY A 49 15.82 -2.98 30.16
N THR A 50 15.68 -1.71 29.77
CA THR A 50 16.31 -0.51 30.35
C THR A 50 17.75 -0.20 29.89
N THR A 51 18.02 1.10 29.73
CA THR A 51 19.30 1.78 29.45
C THR A 51 19.70 2.06 27.98
N GLY A 52 19.50 3.31 27.54
CA GLY A 52 20.42 3.97 26.59
C GLY A 52 20.12 3.97 25.08
N ARG A 53 18.92 3.61 24.62
CA ARG A 53 18.57 3.75 23.19
C ARG A 53 18.20 5.21 22.90
N ALA A 54 18.89 5.83 21.94
CA ALA A 54 18.39 7.07 21.32
C ALA A 54 16.93 6.84 20.93
N TYR A 55 16.05 7.76 21.30
CA TYR A 55 14.63 7.70 20.95
C TYR A 55 14.48 7.46 19.44
N PHE A 56 13.46 6.70 19.05
CA PHE A 56 13.13 6.52 17.64
C PHE A 56 12.78 7.88 17.04
N ASP A 57 13.46 8.27 15.95
CA ASP A 57 13.16 9.50 15.22
C ASP A 57 11.95 9.30 14.31
N GLU A 58 10.76 9.47 14.89
CA GLU A 58 9.49 9.39 14.16
C GLU A 58 9.43 10.38 12.99
N THR A 59 10.01 11.57 13.16
CA THR A 59 9.93 12.64 12.16
C THR A 59 10.77 12.31 10.94
N GLY A 60 12.00 11.85 11.16
CA GLY A 60 12.89 11.38 10.10
C GLY A 60 12.28 10.21 9.32
N TYR A 61 11.67 9.26 10.03
CA TYR A 61 11.04 8.09 9.40
C TYR A 61 9.84 8.47 8.52
N VAL A 62 8.92 9.31 9.01
CA VAL A 62 7.73 9.72 8.25
C VAL A 62 8.11 10.60 7.06
N ASN A 63 9.09 11.49 7.22
CA ASN A 63 9.57 12.35 6.12
C ASN A 63 10.37 11.60 5.06
N GLY A 64 10.97 10.46 5.39
CA GLY A 64 11.62 9.59 4.42
C GLY A 64 10.66 8.84 3.50
N GLY A 65 9.36 8.82 3.82
CA GLY A 65 8.33 8.17 3.02
C GLY A 65 7.92 8.97 1.77
N ALA A 66 7.60 8.27 0.69
CA ALA A 66 7.04 8.89 -0.51
C ALA A 66 5.65 9.50 -0.23
N ARG A 67 5.46 10.75 -0.66
CA ARG A 67 4.20 11.49 -0.56
C ARG A 67 3.65 11.75 -1.95
N ASP A 68 2.43 11.30 -2.19
CA ASP A 68 1.68 11.61 -3.40
C ASP A 68 1.05 13.00 -3.31
N SER A 69 0.78 13.61 -4.47
CA SER A 69 0.07 14.89 -4.53
C SER A 69 -1.36 14.79 -3.98
N ASP A 70 -2.01 13.65 -4.20
CA ASP A 70 -3.29 13.32 -3.58
C ASP A 70 -3.02 12.37 -2.40
N PRO A 71 -3.32 12.79 -1.16
CA PRO A 71 -2.99 12.02 0.03
C PRO A 71 -3.75 10.69 0.14
N TYR A 72 -4.76 10.43 -0.70
CA TYR A 72 -5.56 9.21 -0.66
C TYR A 72 -5.12 8.14 -1.68
N VAL A 73 -4.27 8.45 -2.65
CA VAL A 73 -3.98 7.52 -3.77
C VAL A 73 -3.30 6.24 -3.30
N ARG A 74 -2.24 6.37 -2.49
CA ARG A 74 -1.42 5.23 -2.06
C ARG A 74 -2.10 4.35 -1.04
N ASN A 75 -2.77 4.95 -0.06
CA ASN A 75 -3.27 4.22 1.11
C ASN A 75 -4.79 4.16 1.22
N ARG A 76 -5.52 4.88 0.35
CA ARG A 76 -6.98 5.01 0.40
C ARG A 76 -7.52 5.60 1.72
N PHE A 77 -6.64 6.23 2.51
CA PHE A 77 -6.94 7.09 3.63
C PHE A 77 -6.13 8.39 3.50
N ASN A 78 -6.43 9.41 4.29
CA ASN A 78 -5.70 10.68 4.23
C ASN A 78 -4.30 10.55 4.83
N GLN A 79 -3.29 10.29 3.99
CA GLN A 79 -1.92 10.12 4.46
C GLN A 79 -1.40 11.37 5.18
N ALA A 80 -1.70 12.56 4.66
CA ALA A 80 -1.27 13.81 5.29
C ALA A 80 -1.84 13.96 6.70
N ALA A 81 -3.09 13.58 6.94
CA ALA A 81 -3.66 13.61 8.30
C ALA A 81 -3.02 12.55 9.21
N SER A 82 -2.73 11.35 8.69
CA SER A 82 -2.07 10.29 9.46
C SER A 82 -0.65 10.68 9.88
N ASP A 83 0.13 11.28 8.97
CA ASP A 83 1.52 11.68 9.20
C ASP A 83 1.68 12.74 10.31
N HIS A 84 0.63 13.51 10.60
CA HIS A 84 0.63 14.53 11.66
C HIS A 84 0.32 13.97 13.05
N LEU A 85 -0.02 12.68 13.17
CA LEU A 85 -0.34 12.07 14.45
C LEU A 85 0.91 11.42 15.06
N PRO A 86 1.23 11.68 16.34
CA PRO A 86 2.32 10.98 17.00
C PRO A 86 1.99 9.50 17.14
N SER A 87 3.01 8.65 17.09
CA SER A 87 2.83 7.18 17.12
C SER A 87 2.14 6.69 18.40
N ASN A 88 2.33 7.42 19.50
CA ASN A 88 1.77 7.17 20.82
C ASN A 88 0.60 8.12 21.18
N ARG A 89 -0.19 8.58 20.19
CA ARG A 89 -1.32 9.49 20.46
C ARG A 89 -2.30 8.92 21.50
N PRO A 90 -2.84 9.75 22.40
CA PRO A 90 -3.90 9.31 23.30
C PRO A 90 -5.18 9.02 22.51
N VAL A 91 -5.89 7.96 22.89
CA VAL A 91 -7.18 7.58 22.32
C VAL A 91 -8.19 7.48 23.46
N PRO A 92 -9.42 8.02 23.32
CA PRO A 92 -10.43 7.91 24.36
C PRO A 92 -10.81 6.45 24.60
N ASP A 93 -11.09 6.11 25.85
CA ASP A 93 -11.62 4.79 26.20
C ASP A 93 -13.09 4.71 25.84
N THR A 94 -13.42 3.96 24.79
CA THR A 94 -14.80 3.76 24.31
C THR A 94 -15.38 2.42 24.77
N ARG A 95 -14.79 1.77 25.79
CA ARG A 95 -15.31 0.51 26.33
C ARG A 95 -16.60 0.75 27.13
N ASN A 96 -17.43 -0.28 27.20
CA ASN A 96 -18.63 -0.23 28.03
C ASN A 96 -18.25 -0.11 29.52
N ALA A 97 -18.93 0.77 30.24
CA ALA A 97 -18.85 0.80 31.70
C ALA A 97 -19.55 -0.47 32.21
N MET A 98 -18.81 -1.26 33.00
CA MET A 98 -19.35 -2.48 33.64
C MET A 98 -20.44 -2.15 34.66
#